data_AF-A0AA35JVZ6-F1
#
_entry.id   AF-A0AA35JVZ6-F1
#
_cell.length_a   1.000
_cell.length_b   1.000
_cell.length_c   1.000
_cell.angle_alpha   90.00
_cell.angle_beta   90.00
_cell.angle_gamma   90.00
#
_symmetry.space_group_name_H-M   'P 1'
#
loop_
_entity.id
_entity.type
_entity.pdbx_description
1 polymer ?
#
loop_
_entity_poly.entity_id
_entity_poly.type
_entity_poly.pdbx_seq_one_letter_code
_entity_poly.pdbx_strand_id
1 'polypeptide(L)'
;MKLYFSMVSQRTAPTGPPLCSSRISKINPALCWTTDQMNRKFFTSMMKFTIFLIFAVVFPAKYASPQSCVIDTLINGKIQAAIDSKVHSILAKRRLICTTAFSRGANAYCPSGYLATGCACGMACGSWDIRGDATCHCQCANIDWTSARCCKVAIVG
;
A
#
# COMPACT_ATOMS: atom_id res chain seq x y z
N MET A 1 -35.91 25.62 27.11
CA MET A 1 -35.10 26.26 28.17
C MET A 1 -34.33 27.42 27.54
N LYS A 2 -34.36 28.59 28.20
CA LYS A 2 -33.84 29.93 27.87
C LYS A 2 -32.62 29.99 26.90
N LEU A 3 -32.69 30.77 25.80
CA LEU A 3 -32.31 32.21 25.62
C LEU A 3 -30.77 32.41 25.69
N TYR A 4 -30.00 33.10 24.82
CA TYR A 4 -30.22 34.39 24.10
C TYR A 4 -29.07 34.71 23.08
N PHE A 5 -29.42 35.47 22.02
CA PHE A 5 -28.72 36.55 21.27
C PHE A 5 -27.20 36.49 20.96
N SER A 6 -26.72 36.56 19.71
CA SER A 6 -26.78 37.63 18.66
C SER A 6 -25.91 38.86 18.96
N MET A 7 -24.99 39.21 18.04
CA MET A 7 -24.75 40.55 17.44
C MET A 7 -23.34 40.66 16.78
N VAL A 8 -23.27 41.03 15.48
CA VAL A 8 -22.81 42.35 14.93
C VAL A 8 -21.27 42.44 14.90
N SER A 9 -20.51 42.53 13.80
CA SER A 9 -20.60 43.19 12.48
C SER A 9 -20.79 44.71 12.51
N GLN A 10 -19.69 45.47 12.54
CA GLN A 10 -19.44 46.76 11.84
C GLN A 10 -18.03 47.28 12.21
N ARG A 11 -17.14 47.60 11.24
CA ARG A 11 -16.92 48.93 10.58
C ARG A 11 -16.38 49.97 11.59
N THR A 12 -15.26 50.68 11.42
CA THR A 12 -14.84 51.59 10.33
C THR A 12 -13.38 52.10 10.50
N ALA A 13 -12.77 52.58 9.40
CA ALA A 13 -11.55 53.42 9.32
C ALA A 13 -11.78 54.86 9.91
N PRO A 14 -10.84 55.85 9.97
CA PRO A 14 -10.09 56.40 8.80
C PRO A 14 -8.74 57.16 9.04
N THR A 15 -8.20 57.72 7.94
CA THR A 15 -7.40 58.97 7.75
C THR A 15 -5.92 59.13 8.20
N GLY A 16 -5.01 59.23 7.20
CA GLY A 16 -4.23 60.46 6.87
C GLY A 16 -2.98 60.88 7.70
N PRO A 17 -1.88 61.40 7.09
CA PRO A 17 -0.56 61.62 7.72
C PRO A 17 -0.31 63.09 8.16
N PRO A 18 0.83 63.36 8.85
CA PRO A 18 1.67 64.46 8.35
C PRO A 18 3.21 64.24 8.44
N LEU A 19 3.86 64.73 7.38
CA LEU A 19 5.02 65.65 7.34
C LEU A 19 6.41 65.21 7.83
N CYS A 20 7.29 65.05 6.83
CA CYS A 20 8.71 65.36 6.89
C CYS A 20 8.96 66.87 7.13
N SER A 21 9.82 67.20 8.11
CA SER A 21 10.78 68.34 8.13
C SER A 21 11.62 68.19 9.41
N SER A 22 12.95 68.34 9.48
CA SER A 22 13.75 69.44 8.97
C SER A 22 15.23 69.06 8.83
N ARG A 23 15.85 69.73 7.86
CA ARG A 23 17.26 69.84 7.46
C ARG A 23 18.17 70.31 8.62
N ILE A 24 19.46 69.85 8.66
CA ILE A 24 20.70 70.66 8.66
C ILE A 24 21.94 69.89 9.19
N SER A 25 22.98 69.87 8.33
CA SER A 25 24.45 69.85 8.53
C SER A 25 25.18 68.81 9.40
N LYS A 26 26.17 68.17 8.72
CA LYS A 26 27.59 67.99 9.10
C LYS A 26 27.94 67.96 10.60
N ILE A 27 28.60 66.88 11.04
CA ILE A 27 29.97 66.83 11.62
C ILE A 27 30.29 65.36 11.98
N ASN A 28 31.45 64.89 11.52
CA ASN A 28 32.23 63.75 12.04
C ASN A 28 33.38 64.37 12.88
N PRO A 29 34.14 63.65 13.71
CA PRO A 29 33.91 62.41 14.45
C PRO A 29 34.41 62.53 15.93
N ALA A 30 34.42 61.40 16.64
CA ALA A 30 35.43 60.99 17.62
C ALA A 30 35.13 61.18 19.14
N LEU A 31 35.46 60.07 19.83
CA LEU A 31 35.64 59.84 21.27
C LEU A 31 34.39 59.68 22.14
N CYS A 32 33.94 58.42 22.25
CA CYS A 32 33.75 57.83 23.58
C CYS A 32 34.00 56.31 23.49
N TRP A 33 35.19 55.86 23.89
CA TRP A 33 35.42 54.44 24.19
C TRP A 33 35.02 54.22 25.65
N THR A 34 33.90 53.56 25.86
CA THR A 34 33.53 52.99 27.16
C THR A 34 33.45 51.48 27.01
N THR A 35 34.13 50.79 27.93
CA THR A 35 33.94 49.46 28.57
C THR A 35 32.86 48.43 28.11
N ASP A 36 32.13 48.63 27.02
CA ASP A 36 31.05 47.80 26.47
C ASP A 36 31.56 46.66 25.54
N GLN A 37 32.88 46.49 25.43
CA GLN A 37 33.48 45.63 24.40
C GLN A 37 33.72 44.16 24.83
N MET A 38 33.76 43.85 26.14
CA MET A 38 33.96 42.47 26.59
C MET A 38 32.67 41.66 26.70
N ASN A 39 31.52 42.29 26.97
CA ASN A 39 30.24 41.58 27.10
C ASN A 39 29.55 41.30 25.74
N ARG A 40 29.80 42.13 24.71
CA ARG A 40 29.26 41.91 23.36
C ARG A 40 29.87 40.72 22.62
N LYS A 41 31.15 40.39 22.86
CA LYS A 41 31.80 39.24 22.23
C LYS A 41 31.33 37.89 22.79
N PHE A 42 31.03 37.82 24.08
CA PHE A 42 30.47 36.61 24.69
C PHE A 42 29.02 36.36 24.26
N PHE A 43 28.18 37.40 24.25
CA PHE A 43 26.77 37.28 23.86
C PHE A 43 26.56 36.99 22.36
N THR A 44 27.40 37.53 21.47
CA THR A 44 27.33 37.24 20.02
C THR A 44 27.88 35.86 19.64
N SER A 45 28.79 35.31 20.46
CA SER A 45 29.27 33.93 20.29
C SER A 45 28.22 32.92 20.77
N MET A 46 27.67 33.12 21.98
CA MET A 46 26.64 32.25 22.54
C MET A 46 25.35 32.24 21.72
N MET A 47 24.86 33.39 21.23
CA MET A 47 23.64 33.43 20.42
C MET A 47 23.79 32.69 19.09
N LYS A 48 25.00 32.65 18.51
CA LYS A 48 25.29 31.87 17.30
C LYS A 48 25.26 30.36 17.59
N PHE A 49 25.88 29.91 18.67
CA PHE A 49 25.82 28.50 19.07
C PHE A 49 24.38 28.07 19.40
N THR A 50 23.58 28.91 20.06
CA THR A 50 22.17 28.61 20.32
C THR A 50 21.36 28.54 19.03
N ILE A 51 21.61 29.41 18.04
CA ILE A 51 20.97 29.34 16.72
C ILE A 51 21.39 28.07 15.98
N PHE A 52 22.66 27.69 16.02
CA PHE A 52 23.16 26.44 15.42
C PHE A 52 22.57 25.19 16.10
N LEU A 53 22.40 25.20 17.43
CA LEU A 53 21.74 24.12 18.17
C LEU A 53 20.24 24.04 17.87
N ILE A 54 19.55 25.19 17.74
CA ILE A 54 18.15 25.23 17.30
C ILE A 54 18.02 24.69 15.88
N PHE A 55 18.92 25.04 14.96
CA PHE A 55 18.96 24.46 13.61
C PHE A 55 19.24 22.94 13.67
N ALA A 56 20.21 22.50 14.46
CA ALA A 56 20.53 21.07 14.57
C ALA A 56 19.39 20.23 15.18
N VAL A 57 18.55 20.82 16.05
CA VAL A 57 17.44 20.12 16.71
C VAL A 57 16.13 20.23 15.94
N VAL A 58 15.85 21.37 15.28
CA VAL A 58 14.59 21.59 14.54
C VAL A 58 14.60 20.96 13.15
N PHE A 59 15.78 20.83 12.52
CA PHE A 59 15.89 20.28 11.16
C PHE A 59 15.65 18.76 11.07
N PRO A 60 16.16 17.88 11.95
CA PRO A 60 15.89 16.44 11.84
C PRO A 60 14.42 16.08 12.09
N ALA A 61 13.65 16.91 12.81
CA ALA A 61 12.23 16.68 13.08
C ALA A 61 11.30 16.88 11.87
N LYS A 62 11.80 17.49 10.77
CA LYS A 62 11.01 17.68 9.52
C LYS A 62 11.27 16.62 8.46
N TYR A 63 12.29 15.77 8.64
CA TYR A 63 12.62 14.69 7.70
C TYR A 63 12.10 13.32 8.14
N ALA A 64 11.54 13.20 9.35
CA ALA A 64 10.65 12.09 9.70
C ALA A 64 9.23 12.38 9.19
N SER A 65 9.09 12.58 7.88
CA SER A 65 7.79 12.65 7.22
C SER A 65 7.52 11.30 6.55
N PRO A 66 6.27 10.78 6.57
CA PRO A 66 5.86 9.62 5.79
C PRO A 66 5.82 9.94 4.28
N GLN A 67 6.89 10.50 3.72
CA GLN A 67 7.00 10.79 2.28
C GLN A 67 7.12 9.51 1.43
N SER A 68 7.22 8.34 2.06
CA SER A 68 7.06 7.02 1.44
C SER A 68 5.58 6.65 1.15
N CYS A 69 4.68 7.62 0.94
CA CYS A 69 3.25 7.32 0.79
C CYS A 69 2.53 7.92 -0.42
N VAL A 70 3.12 8.82 -1.22
CA VAL A 70 2.43 9.34 -2.43
C VAL A 70 2.97 8.71 -3.71
N ILE A 71 4.29 8.63 -3.85
CA ILE A 71 4.91 7.98 -5.01
C ILE A 71 4.68 6.47 -4.95
N ASP A 72 4.84 5.87 -3.76
CA ASP A 72 4.62 4.44 -3.55
C ASP A 72 3.16 4.03 -3.76
N THR A 73 2.19 4.87 -3.37
CA THR A 73 0.77 4.58 -3.62
C THR A 73 0.41 4.67 -5.10
N LEU A 74 0.99 5.62 -5.84
CA LEU A 74 0.82 5.71 -7.29
C LEU A 74 1.44 4.51 -8.03
N ILE A 75 2.66 4.11 -7.64
CA ILE A 75 3.36 2.96 -8.21
C ILE A 75 2.58 1.68 -7.92
N ASN A 76 2.19 1.45 -6.66
CA ASN A 76 1.41 0.28 -6.27
C ASN A 76 0.06 0.25 -6.99
N GLY A 77 -0.60 1.39 -7.17
CA GLY A 77 -1.84 1.49 -7.95
C GLY A 77 -1.67 1.06 -9.41
N LYS A 78 -0.59 1.51 -10.08
CA LYS A 78 -0.29 1.08 -11.46
C LYS A 78 0.07 -0.39 -11.56
N ILE A 79 0.85 -0.91 -10.60
CA ILE A 79 1.20 -2.34 -10.54
C ILE A 79 -0.07 -3.17 -10.36
N GLN A 80 -0.95 -2.80 -9.44
CA GLN A 80 -2.21 -3.50 -9.20
C GLN A 80 -3.09 -3.52 -10.45
N ALA A 81 -3.26 -2.38 -11.12
CA ALA A 81 -4.05 -2.31 -12.35
C ALA A 81 -3.48 -3.21 -13.47
N ALA A 82 -2.15 -3.25 -13.61
CA ALA A 82 -1.49 -4.12 -14.58
C ALA A 82 -1.62 -5.61 -14.23
N ILE A 83 -1.53 -5.95 -12.94
CA ILE A 83 -1.75 -7.31 -12.43
C ILE A 83 -3.20 -7.72 -12.68
N ASP A 84 -4.18 -6.90 -12.30
CA ASP A 84 -5.61 -7.20 -12.45
C ASP A 84 -5.97 -7.45 -13.91
N SER A 85 -5.46 -6.62 -14.83
CA SER A 85 -5.64 -6.82 -16.27
C SER A 85 -5.07 -8.17 -16.75
N LYS A 86 -3.84 -8.50 -16.33
CA LYS A 86 -3.19 -9.77 -16.71
C LYS A 86 -3.89 -10.98 -16.08
N VAL A 87 -4.25 -10.92 -14.80
CA VAL A 87 -4.95 -11.98 -14.10
C VAL A 87 -6.31 -12.23 -14.74
N HIS A 88 -7.05 -11.17 -15.09
CA HIS A 88 -8.33 -11.31 -15.77
C HIS A 88 -8.18 -12.03 -17.12
N SER A 89 -7.17 -11.66 -17.91
CA SER A 89 -6.87 -12.33 -19.19
C SER A 89 -6.50 -13.80 -19.02
N ILE A 90 -5.67 -14.13 -18.02
CA ILE A 90 -5.27 -15.51 -17.72
C ILE A 90 -6.47 -16.33 -17.23
N LEU A 91 -7.29 -15.76 -16.34
CA LEU A 91 -8.44 -16.43 -15.77
C LEU A 91 -9.51 -16.72 -16.85
N ALA A 92 -9.73 -15.77 -17.78
CA ALA A 92 -10.60 -15.97 -18.93
C ALA A 92 -10.15 -17.13 -19.84
N LYS A 93 -8.85 -17.45 -19.86
CA LYS A 93 -8.27 -18.56 -20.62
C LYS A 93 -8.14 -19.85 -19.83
N ARG A 94 -8.39 -19.84 -18.51
CA ARG A 94 -8.37 -21.07 -17.71
C ARG A 94 -9.60 -21.90 -18.03
N ARG A 95 -9.40 -23.18 -18.34
CA ARG A 95 -10.46 -24.17 -18.47
C ARG A 95 -10.15 -25.41 -17.66
N LEU A 96 -11.21 -26.09 -17.26
CA LEU A 96 -11.14 -27.44 -16.73
C LEU A 96 -11.02 -28.40 -17.90
N ILE A 97 -9.86 -29.04 -18.06
CA ILE A 97 -9.64 -30.07 -19.08
C ILE A 97 -9.87 -31.41 -18.40
N CYS A 98 -10.81 -32.18 -18.93
CA CYS A 98 -11.15 -33.49 -18.39
C CYS A 98 -10.97 -34.59 -19.43
N THR A 99 -10.46 -35.73 -18.96
CA THR A 99 -10.38 -36.99 -19.69
C THR A 99 -10.96 -38.11 -18.84
N THR A 100 -11.11 -39.29 -19.42
CA THR A 100 -11.57 -40.48 -18.71
C THR A 100 -10.47 -41.52 -18.79
N ALA A 101 -10.04 -42.03 -17.64
CA ALA A 101 -9.14 -43.17 -17.56
C ALA A 101 -9.97 -44.43 -17.28
N PHE A 102 -9.73 -45.48 -18.05
CA PHE A 102 -10.45 -46.75 -17.92
C PHE A 102 -9.45 -47.87 -17.63
N SER A 103 -9.86 -48.83 -16.80
CA SER A 103 -9.09 -50.04 -16.56
C SER A 103 -10.01 -51.21 -16.22
N ARG A 104 -9.55 -52.42 -16.54
CA ARG A 104 -10.17 -53.66 -16.05
C ARG A 104 -9.94 -53.80 -14.54
N GLY A 105 -10.90 -54.45 -13.88
CA GLY A 105 -10.87 -54.66 -12.43
C GLY A 105 -11.29 -53.43 -11.63
N ALA A 106 -10.97 -53.44 -10.34
CA ALA A 106 -11.52 -52.50 -9.34
C ALA A 106 -10.80 -51.14 -9.25
N ASN A 107 -9.75 -50.89 -10.04
CA ASN A 107 -8.98 -49.64 -9.95
C ASN A 107 -8.84 -48.98 -11.31
N ALA A 108 -8.95 -47.66 -11.37
CA ALA A 108 -8.54 -46.84 -12.52
C ALA A 108 -7.73 -45.63 -12.07
N TYR A 109 -6.69 -45.30 -12.82
CA TYR A 109 -5.69 -44.29 -12.44
C TYR A 109 -5.73 -43.11 -13.40
N CYS A 110 -5.85 -41.91 -12.86
CA CYS A 110 -5.73 -40.70 -13.65
C CYS A 110 -4.29 -40.49 -14.14
N PRO A 111 -4.10 -39.92 -15.34
CA PRO A 111 -2.78 -39.52 -15.82
C PRO A 111 -2.13 -38.50 -14.88
N SER A 112 -0.80 -38.43 -14.89
CA SER A 112 -0.05 -37.48 -14.06
C SER A 112 -0.50 -36.04 -14.30
N GLY A 113 -0.70 -35.30 -13.21
CA GLY A 113 -1.20 -33.91 -13.23
C GLY A 113 -2.71 -33.78 -13.43
N TYR A 114 -3.46 -34.88 -13.45
CA TYR A 114 -4.92 -34.89 -13.34
C TYR A 114 -5.36 -35.42 -11.98
N LEU A 115 -6.44 -34.85 -11.45
CA LEU A 115 -7.10 -35.33 -10.25
C LEU A 115 -8.37 -36.08 -10.64
N ALA A 116 -8.71 -37.13 -9.88
CA ALA A 116 -9.98 -37.80 -10.01
C ALA A 116 -11.09 -36.90 -9.46
N THR A 117 -12.11 -36.61 -10.27
CA THR A 117 -13.29 -35.84 -9.86
C THR A 117 -14.51 -36.73 -9.64
N GLY A 118 -14.44 -38.00 -10.05
CA GLY A 118 -15.50 -38.97 -9.85
C GLY A 118 -15.17 -40.29 -10.52
N CYS A 119 -15.86 -41.34 -10.10
CA CYS A 119 -15.65 -42.70 -10.58
C CYS A 119 -16.94 -43.29 -11.12
N ALA A 120 -16.81 -44.25 -12.03
CA ALA A 120 -17.88 -45.13 -12.44
C ALA A 120 -17.35 -46.57 -12.43
N CYS A 121 -18.20 -47.50 -11.99
CA CYS A 121 -17.87 -48.90 -11.85
C CYS A 121 -18.80 -49.73 -12.73
N GLY A 122 -18.28 -50.84 -13.23
CA GLY A 122 -19.12 -51.85 -13.84
C GLY A 122 -19.96 -52.63 -12.83
N MET A 123 -20.66 -53.64 -13.30
CA MET A 123 -21.60 -54.45 -12.50
C MET A 123 -22.66 -53.65 -11.72
N ALA A 124 -23.06 -52.48 -12.23
CA ALA A 124 -23.97 -51.55 -11.55
C ALA A 124 -23.52 -51.16 -10.13
N CYS A 125 -22.22 -51.21 -9.84
CA CYS A 125 -21.68 -50.82 -8.54
C CYS A 125 -21.68 -49.30 -8.38
N GLY A 126 -22.44 -48.81 -7.38
CA GLY A 126 -22.44 -47.39 -7.01
C GLY A 126 -21.45 -47.03 -5.90
N SER A 127 -20.78 -48.02 -5.31
CA SER A 127 -19.87 -47.85 -4.17
C SER A 127 -18.43 -47.73 -4.64
N TRP A 128 -17.87 -46.53 -4.54
CA TRP A 128 -16.49 -46.24 -4.91
C TRP A 128 -15.89 -45.17 -4.01
N ASP A 129 -14.56 -45.15 -3.94
CA ASP A 129 -13.77 -44.11 -3.29
C ASP A 129 -12.63 -43.65 -4.21
N ILE A 130 -12.10 -42.46 -3.92
CA ILE A 130 -10.87 -41.96 -4.53
C ILE A 130 -9.75 -42.15 -3.52
N ARG A 131 -8.71 -42.89 -3.91
CA ARG A 131 -7.51 -43.14 -3.11
C ARG A 131 -6.42 -42.14 -3.48
N GLY A 132 -5.94 -41.41 -2.47
CA GLY A 132 -5.17 -40.20 -2.71
C GLY A 132 -6.02 -39.20 -3.48
N ASP A 133 -5.49 -38.66 -4.58
CA ASP A 133 -6.22 -37.65 -5.38
C ASP A 133 -6.46 -38.07 -6.84
N ALA A 134 -6.04 -39.29 -7.22
CA ALA A 134 -5.94 -39.67 -8.63
C ALA A 134 -6.38 -41.11 -8.95
N THR A 135 -6.68 -41.93 -7.94
CA THR A 135 -7.04 -43.34 -8.17
C THR A 135 -8.48 -43.58 -7.78
N CYS A 136 -9.31 -44.01 -8.73
CA CYS A 136 -10.64 -44.53 -8.43
C CYS A 136 -10.55 -45.99 -8.00
N HIS A 137 -11.24 -46.32 -6.91
CA HIS A 137 -11.40 -47.69 -6.42
C HIS A 137 -12.88 -48.04 -6.29
N CYS A 138 -13.31 -49.09 -6.98
CA CYS A 138 -14.66 -49.65 -6.86
C CYS A 138 -14.68 -50.72 -5.76
N GLN A 139 -15.62 -50.59 -4.82
CA GLN A 139 -15.62 -51.38 -3.58
C GLN A 139 -16.44 -52.67 -3.66
N CYS A 140 -17.33 -52.80 -4.64
CA CYS A 140 -18.15 -54.01 -4.75
C CYS A 140 -17.30 -55.23 -5.13
N ALA A 141 -17.81 -56.42 -4.85
CA ALA A 141 -17.18 -57.66 -5.31
C ALA A 141 -17.33 -57.82 -6.84
N ASN A 142 -16.39 -58.54 -7.46
CA ASN A 142 -16.43 -58.96 -8.87
C ASN A 142 -16.56 -57.80 -9.89
N ILE A 143 -15.89 -56.67 -9.63
CA ILE A 143 -15.83 -55.55 -10.58
C ILE A 143 -15.09 -55.98 -11.86
N ASP A 144 -15.78 -55.87 -12.98
CA ASP A 144 -15.28 -56.14 -14.33
C ASP A 144 -14.47 -54.97 -14.89
N TRP A 145 -14.88 -53.73 -14.59
CA TRP A 145 -14.16 -52.52 -14.97
C TRP A 145 -14.39 -51.34 -14.02
N THR A 146 -13.43 -50.41 -14.04
CA THR A 146 -13.49 -49.12 -13.34
C THR A 146 -13.12 -48.00 -14.30
N SER A 147 -13.78 -46.86 -14.15
CA SER A 147 -13.54 -45.64 -14.92
C SER A 147 -13.37 -44.46 -13.97
N ALA A 148 -12.32 -43.68 -14.17
CA ALA A 148 -12.04 -42.45 -13.44
C ALA A 148 -12.27 -41.25 -14.35
N ARG A 149 -13.07 -40.29 -13.91
CA ARG A 149 -13.15 -38.96 -14.54
C ARG A 149 -12.02 -38.11 -13.98
N CYS A 150 -11.09 -37.73 -14.85
CA CYS A 150 -9.84 -37.10 -14.50
C CYS A 150 -9.83 -35.67 -15.02
N CYS A 151 -9.67 -34.67 -14.16
CA CYS A 151 -9.66 -33.27 -14.57
C CYS A 151 -8.43 -32.52 -14.06
N LYS A 152 -8.04 -31.47 -14.78
CA LYS A 152 -7.05 -30.49 -14.36
C LYS A 152 -7.42 -29.10 -14.82
N VAL A 153 -6.93 -28.09 -14.11
CA VAL A 153 -7.03 -26.70 -14.57
C VAL A 153 -5.85 -26.41 -15.48
N ALA A 154 -6.12 -25.98 -16.71
CA ALA A 154 -5.09 -25.59 -17.67
C ALA A 154 -5.47 -24.28 -18.37
N ILE A 155 -4.46 -23.56 -18.86
CA ILE A 155 -4.67 -22.40 -19.72
C ILE A 155 -4.78 -22.93 -21.14
N VAL A 156 -5.85 -22.55 -21.85
CA VAL A 156 -6.05 -22.84 -23.27
C VAL A 156 -5.89 -21.54 -24.02
N GLY A 157 -4.91 -21.51 -24.92
CA GLY A 157 -4.51 -20.34 -25.70
C GLY A 157 -4.56 -20.64 -27.18
#